data_AF-A0A7V3I732-F1
#
_entry.id   AF-A0A7V3I732-F1
#
_cell.length_a   1.000
_cell.length_b   1.000
_cell.length_c   1.000
_cell.angle_alpha   90.00
_cell.angle_beta   90.00
_cell.angle_gamma   90.00
#
_symmetry.space_group_name_H-M   'P 1'
#
loop_
_entity.id
_entity.type
_entity.pdbx_description
1 polymer ?
#
loop_
_entity_poly.entity_id
_entity_poly.type
_entity_poly.pdbx_seq_one_letter_code
_entity_poly.pdbx_strand_id
1 'polypeptide(L)'
;MALKAGDRVRINSRSVTAEDEKTGLYYSYFGGLTGTVDTIYRDGSVCVNVDLESLSAEARDRHLEMQEAERKKWLDGLSAEVRNRLTPEQKQLALSYKVLVSSNDLEPIEGGKPRSDKKAAKQPADSTEDAAASAKKGPARAPGPKQARDEDGPPPHRPSAEELARAEEEYLKSLRDRP
;
A
#
# COMPACT_ATOMS: atom_id res chain seq x y z
N MET A 1 -21.42 13.69 -23.48
CA MET A 1 -22.06 13.25 -22.22
C MET A 1 -21.26 13.82 -21.07
N ALA A 2 -21.90 14.41 -20.06
CA ALA A 2 -21.20 14.92 -18.88
C ALA A 2 -21.08 13.78 -17.85
N LEU A 3 -19.89 13.19 -17.75
CA LEU A 3 -19.56 12.24 -16.69
C LEU A 3 -19.67 12.94 -15.33
N LYS A 4 -20.22 12.27 -14.32
CA LYS A 4 -20.31 12.77 -12.95
C LYS A 4 -19.55 11.86 -12.00
N ALA A 5 -19.10 12.43 -10.88
CA ALA A 5 -18.58 11.63 -9.78
C ALA A 5 -19.67 10.69 -9.26
N GLY A 6 -19.33 9.41 -9.09
CA GLY A 6 -20.26 8.34 -8.71
C GLY A 6 -20.85 7.56 -9.87
N ASP A 7 -20.63 7.97 -11.12
CA ASP A 7 -21.11 7.20 -12.28
C ASP A 7 -20.26 5.94 -12.50
N ARG A 8 -20.93 4.86 -12.90
CA ARG A 8 -20.26 3.61 -13.26
C ARG A 8 -19.78 3.70 -14.71
N VAL A 9 -18.50 3.45 -14.90
CA VAL A 9 -17.83 3.59 -16.19
C VAL A 9 -17.05 2.34 -16.54
N ARG A 10 -16.87 2.14 -17.84
CA ARG A 10 -15.98 1.15 -18.43
C ARG A 10 -14.89 1.88 -19.21
N ILE A 11 -13.66 1.43 -19.05
CA ILE A 11 -12.55 1.93 -19.85
C ILE A 11 -12.59 1.23 -21.20
N ASN A 12 -12.60 2.01 -22.28
CA ASN A 12 -12.63 1.48 -23.64
C ASN A 12 -11.28 0.82 -24.00
N SER A 13 -11.34 -0.29 -24.71
CA SER A 13 -10.15 -0.98 -25.22
C SER A 13 -9.70 -0.35 -26.53
N ARG A 14 -8.72 0.57 -26.46
CA ARG A 14 -8.04 1.14 -27.63
C ARG A 14 -6.55 0.77 -27.71
N SER A 15 -5.93 1.01 -28.86
CA SER A 15 -4.47 0.99 -29.01
C SER A 15 -3.86 2.19 -28.28
N VAL A 16 -2.75 1.96 -27.56
CA VAL A 16 -1.99 3.02 -26.90
C VAL A 16 -1.48 3.99 -27.97
N THR A 17 -1.75 5.28 -27.79
CA THR A 17 -1.23 6.34 -28.66
C THR A 17 0.07 6.92 -28.12
N ALA A 18 0.85 7.63 -28.94
CA ALA A 18 2.09 8.28 -28.49
C ALA A 18 1.85 9.35 -27.40
N GLU A 19 0.65 9.95 -27.36
CA GLU A 19 0.25 10.86 -26.29
C GLU A 19 -0.01 10.12 -24.97
N ASP A 20 -0.55 8.90 -25.04
CA ASP A 20 -0.76 8.04 -23.87
C ASP A 20 0.57 7.55 -23.28
N GLU A 21 1.56 7.21 -24.12
CA GLU A 21 2.91 6.84 -23.64
C GLU A 21 3.59 7.99 -22.91
N LYS A 22 3.34 9.23 -23.33
CA LYS A 22 3.93 10.43 -22.72
C LYS A 22 3.20 10.84 -21.44
N THR A 23 1.88 10.70 -21.40
CA THR A 23 1.05 11.16 -20.29
C THR A 23 0.81 10.07 -19.24
N GLY A 24 0.94 8.79 -19.61
CA GLY A 24 0.62 7.65 -18.76
C GLY A 24 -0.88 7.50 -18.47
N LEU A 25 -1.76 8.16 -19.24
CA LEU A 25 -3.21 8.17 -19.02
C LEU A 25 -3.91 6.91 -19.52
N TYR A 26 -3.27 6.13 -20.38
CA TYR A 26 -3.85 4.89 -20.87
C TYR A 26 -2.76 3.84 -21.11
N TYR A 27 -3.04 2.62 -20.64
CA TYR A 27 -2.28 1.44 -20.98
C TYR A 27 -3.22 0.37 -21.54
N SER A 28 -2.71 -0.49 -22.40
CA SER A 28 -3.50 -1.55 -23.05
C SER A 28 -4.24 -2.46 -22.06
N TYR A 29 -3.65 -2.72 -20.91
CA TYR A 29 -4.23 -3.55 -19.84
C TYR A 29 -5.31 -2.83 -19.02
N PHE A 30 -5.54 -1.54 -19.23
CA PHE A 30 -6.70 -0.83 -18.68
C PHE A 30 -7.98 -1.05 -19.47
N GLY A 31 -7.84 -1.44 -20.75
CA GLY A 31 -8.98 -1.69 -21.61
C GLY A 31 -9.90 -2.77 -21.04
N GLY A 32 -11.19 -2.45 -20.93
CA GLY A 32 -12.22 -3.38 -20.47
C GLY A 32 -12.42 -3.41 -18.95
N LEU A 33 -11.61 -2.70 -18.17
CA LEU A 33 -11.82 -2.55 -16.73
C LEU A 33 -13.09 -1.74 -16.45
N THR A 34 -13.78 -2.10 -15.36
CA THR A 34 -14.98 -1.39 -14.91
C THR A 34 -14.73 -0.77 -13.56
N GLY A 35 -15.36 0.37 -13.30
CA GLY A 35 -15.20 1.07 -12.04
C GLY A 35 -16.21 2.19 -11.85
N THR A 36 -15.98 2.97 -10.80
CA THR A 36 -16.80 4.13 -10.46
C THR A 36 -15.93 5.39 -10.53
N VAL A 37 -16.47 6.46 -11.11
CA VAL A 37 -15.79 7.76 -11.13
C VAL A 37 -15.67 8.31 -9.72
N ASP A 38 -14.45 8.57 -9.27
CA ASP A 38 -14.16 9.15 -7.96
C ASP A 38 -14.06 10.67 -8.06
N THR A 39 -13.14 11.16 -8.90
CA THR A 39 -12.84 12.58 -9.06
C THR A 39 -12.61 12.93 -10.51
N ILE A 40 -13.17 14.05 -10.98
CA ILE A 40 -12.94 14.58 -12.33
C ILE A 40 -12.07 15.83 -12.21
N TYR A 41 -10.93 15.84 -12.90
CA TYR A 41 -9.99 16.94 -12.91
C TYR A 41 -10.31 17.93 -14.03
N ARG A 42 -9.80 19.17 -13.90
CA ARG A 42 -10.08 20.27 -14.84
C ARG A 42 -9.37 20.13 -16.18
N ASP A 43 -8.29 19.36 -16.22
CA ASP A 43 -7.50 19.03 -17.42
C ASP A 43 -8.19 17.97 -18.31
N GLY A 44 -9.34 17.43 -17.87
CA GLY A 44 -10.06 16.38 -18.58
C GLY A 44 -9.65 14.96 -18.17
N SER A 45 -8.75 14.82 -17.19
CA SER A 45 -8.39 13.54 -16.57
C SER A 45 -9.46 13.13 -15.54
N VAL A 46 -9.70 11.84 -15.40
CA VAL A 46 -10.72 11.26 -14.52
C VAL A 46 -10.11 10.15 -13.68
N CYS A 47 -10.25 10.26 -12.37
CA CYS A 47 -9.88 9.19 -11.45
C CYS A 47 -11.05 8.20 -11.35
N VAL A 48 -10.79 6.95 -11.69
CA VAL A 48 -11.75 5.85 -11.61
C VAL A 48 -11.27 4.88 -10.54
N ASN A 49 -12.14 4.58 -9.59
CA ASN A 49 -11.96 3.48 -8.65
C ASN A 49 -12.38 2.18 -9.33
N VAL A 50 -11.41 1.33 -9.65
CA VAL A 50 -11.61 0.11 -10.44
C VAL A 50 -12.14 -1.00 -9.55
N ASP A 51 -13.13 -1.74 -10.06
CA ASP A 51 -13.65 -2.94 -9.41
C ASP A 51 -12.58 -4.06 -9.48
N LEU A 52 -12.18 -4.60 -8.32
CA LEU A 52 -11.18 -5.68 -8.25
C LEU A 52 -11.59 -6.95 -9.03
N GLU A 53 -12.89 -7.15 -9.25
CA GLU A 53 -13.43 -8.25 -10.05
C GLU A 53 -13.14 -8.10 -11.55
N SER A 54 -12.88 -6.86 -12.01
CA SER A 54 -12.54 -6.57 -13.41
C SER A 54 -11.05 -6.71 -13.71
N LEU A 55 -10.21 -6.73 -12.68
CA LEU A 55 -8.76 -6.91 -12.80
C LEU A 55 -8.40 -8.36 -13.17
N SER A 56 -7.22 -8.53 -13.77
CA SER A 56 -6.63 -9.86 -13.95
C SER A 56 -6.36 -10.51 -12.59
N ALA A 57 -6.39 -11.85 -12.55
CA ALA A 57 -6.13 -12.60 -11.31
C ALA A 57 -4.80 -12.21 -10.67
N GLU A 58 -3.73 -12.06 -11.46
CA GLU A 58 -2.41 -11.65 -10.96
C GLU A 58 -2.40 -10.24 -10.36
N ALA A 59 -3.04 -9.27 -11.02
CA ALA A 59 -3.10 -7.90 -10.52
C ALA A 59 -3.95 -7.81 -9.24
N ARG A 60 -5.05 -8.56 -9.18
CA ARG A 60 -5.89 -8.67 -7.99
C ARG A 60 -5.11 -9.29 -6.83
N ASP A 61 -4.42 -10.40 -7.06
CA ASP A 61 -3.68 -11.12 -6.03
C ASP A 61 -2.56 -10.24 -5.46
N ARG A 62 -1.78 -9.56 -6.33
CA ARG A 62 -0.76 -8.59 -5.91
C ARG A 62 -1.35 -7.43 -5.09
N HIS A 63 -2.52 -6.93 -5.47
CA HIS A 63 -3.22 -5.87 -4.72
C HIS A 63 -3.64 -6.35 -3.32
N LEU A 64 -4.16 -7.57 -3.21
CA LEU A 64 -4.52 -8.17 -1.92
C LEU A 64 -3.30 -8.42 -1.03
N GLU A 65 -2.20 -8.91 -1.61
CA GLU A 65 -0.93 -9.10 -0.90
C GLU A 65 -0.39 -7.76 -0.37
N MET A 66 -0.40 -6.70 -1.19
CA MET A 66 -0.02 -5.35 -0.76
C MET A 66 -0.94 -4.83 0.36
N GLN A 67 -2.24 -5.05 0.23
CA GLN A 67 -3.21 -4.67 1.25
C GLN A 67 -2.95 -5.38 2.58
N GLU A 68 -2.63 -6.66 2.56
CA GLU A 68 -2.29 -7.43 3.77
C GLU A 68 -0.96 -6.99 4.37
N ALA A 69 0.06 -6.76 3.55
CA ALA A 69 1.36 -6.27 4.00
C ALA A 69 1.23 -4.89 4.67
N GLU A 70 0.50 -3.97 4.05
CA GLU A 70 0.29 -2.63 4.61
C GLU A 70 -0.60 -2.67 5.84
N ARG A 71 -1.62 -3.55 5.87
CA ARG A 71 -2.43 -3.81 7.07
C ARG A 71 -1.56 -4.30 8.22
N LYS A 72 -0.67 -5.27 7.97
CA LYS A 72 0.22 -5.83 8.99
C LYS A 72 1.16 -4.76 9.53
N LYS A 73 1.81 -4.01 8.63
CA LYS A 73 2.69 -2.89 8.97
C LYS A 73 1.96 -1.80 9.77
N TRP A 74 0.74 -1.45 9.37
CA TRP A 74 -0.09 -0.49 10.08
C TRP A 74 -0.44 -0.98 11.48
N LEU A 75 -0.91 -2.22 11.61
CA LEU A 75 -1.27 -2.80 12.90
C LEU A 75 -0.07 -2.99 13.84
N ASP A 76 1.11 -3.30 13.31
CA ASP A 76 2.36 -3.43 14.08
C ASP A 76 2.92 -2.07 14.51
N GLY A 77 2.60 -1.00 13.78
CA GLY A 77 2.88 0.38 14.18
C GLY A 77 1.95 0.92 15.28
N LEU A 78 0.84 0.22 15.59
CA LEU A 78 -0.08 0.61 16.66
C LEU A 78 0.34 0.00 18.00
N SER A 79 0.17 0.76 19.09
CA SER A 79 0.34 0.23 20.44
C SER A 79 -0.74 -0.81 20.78
N ALA A 80 -0.43 -1.72 21.71
CA ALA A 80 -1.34 -2.80 22.11
C ALA A 80 -2.72 -2.30 22.60
N GLU A 81 -2.77 -1.16 23.29
CA GLU A 81 -4.02 -0.51 23.72
C GLU A 81 -4.88 -0.06 22.53
N VAL A 82 -4.27 0.60 21.53
CA VAL A 82 -4.99 1.09 20.35
C VAL A 82 -5.45 -0.08 19.47
N ARG A 83 -4.61 -1.10 19.33
CA ARG A 83 -4.94 -2.32 18.59
C ARG A 83 -6.11 -3.08 19.22
N ASN A 84 -6.24 -3.08 20.54
CA ASN A 84 -7.35 -3.75 21.23
C ASN A 84 -8.66 -2.94 21.20
N ARG A 85 -8.57 -1.61 21.07
CA ARG A 85 -9.74 -0.71 20.92
C ARG A 85 -10.40 -0.79 19.53
N LEU A 86 -9.65 -1.20 18.50
CA LEU A 86 -10.15 -1.31 17.14
C LEU A 86 -11.00 -2.58 16.96
N THR A 87 -12.19 -2.39 16.38
CA THR A 87 -13.05 -3.50 15.94
C THR A 87 -12.40 -4.29 14.79
N PRO A 88 -12.77 -5.57 14.57
CA PRO A 88 -12.25 -6.35 13.44
C PRO A 88 -12.51 -5.69 12.08
N GLU A 89 -13.62 -4.97 11.93
CA GLU A 89 -13.94 -4.19 10.73
C GLU A 89 -12.99 -2.99 10.56
N GLN A 90 -12.70 -2.26 11.64
CA GLN A 90 -11.73 -1.15 11.60
C GLN A 90 -10.29 -1.61 11.43
N LYS A 91 -9.97 -2.84 11.84
CA LYS A 91 -8.67 -3.47 11.56
C LYS A 91 -8.53 -3.81 10.08
N GLN A 92 -9.63 -3.88 9.32
CA GLN A 92 -9.63 -4.17 7.90
C GLN A 92 -9.17 -2.91 7.14
N LEU A 93 -7.89 -2.90 6.76
CA LEU A 93 -7.40 -1.91 5.81
C LEU A 93 -7.88 -2.34 4.41
N ALA A 94 -8.67 -1.49 3.75
CA ALA A 94 -9.11 -1.70 2.37
C ALA A 94 -8.39 -0.69 1.47
N LEU A 95 -7.54 -1.18 0.57
CA LEU A 95 -6.88 -0.34 -0.42
C LEU A 95 -7.77 -0.22 -1.66
N SER A 96 -8.05 1.01 -2.09
CA SER A 96 -8.75 1.26 -3.35
C SER A 96 -7.77 1.22 -4.51
N TYR A 97 -8.14 0.53 -5.59
CA TYR A 97 -7.35 0.52 -6.82
C TYR A 97 -7.84 1.66 -7.73
N LYS A 98 -7.19 2.82 -7.60
CA LYS A 98 -7.53 4.02 -8.37
C LYS A 98 -6.64 4.16 -9.59
N VAL A 99 -7.24 4.39 -10.75
CA VAL A 99 -6.55 4.63 -12.01
C VAL A 99 -6.94 6.00 -12.54
N LEU A 100 -5.99 6.73 -13.09
CA LEU A 100 -6.22 8.00 -13.78
C LEU A 100 -6.31 7.72 -15.28
N VAL A 101 -7.42 8.12 -15.89
CA VAL A 101 -7.65 7.95 -17.34
C VAL A 101 -8.22 9.21 -17.97
N SER A 102 -8.12 9.33 -19.29
CA SER A 102 -8.76 10.43 -20.02
C SER A 102 -10.28 10.27 -20.04
N SER A 103 -11.01 11.38 -19.93
CA SER A 103 -12.48 11.40 -20.07
C SER A 103 -12.98 10.87 -21.42
N ASN A 104 -12.16 10.92 -22.46
CA ASN A 104 -12.52 10.44 -23.80
C ASN A 104 -12.56 8.90 -23.90
N ASP A 105 -11.90 8.20 -22.97
CA ASP A 105 -11.78 6.73 -22.98
C ASP A 105 -12.80 6.03 -22.08
N LEU A 106 -13.73 6.81 -21.52
CA LEU A 106 -14.73 6.32 -20.59
C LEU A 106 -16.09 6.17 -21.25
N GLU A 107 -16.61 4.95 -21.19
CA GLU A 107 -17.98 4.64 -21.59
C GLU A 107 -18.85 4.50 -20.33
N PRO A 108 -19.88 5.35 -20.14
CA PRO A 108 -20.80 5.19 -19.02
C PRO A 108 -21.65 3.94 -19.23
N ILE A 109 -21.75 3.10 -18.20
CA ILE A 109 -22.64 1.94 -18.21
C ILE A 109 -23.99 2.37 -17.64
N GLU A 110 -24.96 2.70 -18.50
CA GLU A 110 -26.33 3.02 -18.08
C GLU A 110 -26.97 1.81 -17.37
N GLY A 111 -27.40 2.02 -16.11
CA GLY A 111 -28.05 1.00 -15.29
C GLY A 111 -27.17 0.34 -14.23
N GLY A 112 -25.86 0.65 -14.21
CA GLY A 112 -24.97 0.18 -13.16
C GLY A 112 -25.13 0.99 -11.88
N LYS A 113 -26.12 0.68 -11.04
CA LYS A 113 -26.10 1.14 -9.64
C LYS A 113 -24.70 0.86 -9.05
N PRO A 114 -24.11 1.77 -8.27
CA PRO A 114 -22.84 1.49 -7.61
C PRO A 114 -23.03 0.17 -6.86
N ARG A 115 -22.14 -0.80 -7.10
CA ARG A 115 -22.10 -2.01 -6.26
C ARG A 115 -21.61 -1.50 -4.93
N SER A 116 -22.53 -1.01 -4.10
CA SER A 116 -22.28 -0.76 -2.69
C SER A 116 -21.63 -2.01 -2.14
N ASP A 117 -20.41 -1.88 -1.63
CA ASP A 117 -19.64 -2.90 -0.93
C ASP A 117 -20.52 -3.60 0.12
N LYS A 118 -21.26 -4.60 -0.33
CA LYS A 118 -22.04 -5.48 0.52
C LYS A 118 -21.65 -6.88 0.15
N LYS A 119 -20.74 -7.41 0.97
CA LYS A 119 -20.62 -8.80 1.45
C LYS A 119 -19.19 -9.32 1.41
N ALA A 120 -18.32 -8.72 2.22
CA ALA A 120 -17.30 -9.50 2.91
C ALA A 120 -18.02 -10.38 3.95
N ALA A 121 -18.25 -11.67 3.66
CA ALA A 121 -18.51 -12.71 4.66
C ALA A 121 -18.62 -14.10 4.02
N LYS A 122 -17.54 -14.89 4.15
CA LYS A 122 -17.54 -16.23 4.79
C LYS A 122 -16.16 -16.87 4.62
N GLN A 123 -15.32 -16.74 5.65
CA GLN A 123 -14.34 -17.78 5.96
C GLN A 123 -15.03 -18.82 6.87
N PRO A 124 -14.86 -20.13 6.63
CA PRO A 124 -15.37 -21.16 7.52
C PRO A 124 -14.50 -21.26 8.78
N ALA A 125 -15.17 -21.30 9.93
CA ALA A 125 -14.62 -21.70 11.22
C ALA A 125 -14.84 -23.19 11.42
N ASP A 126 -13.80 -23.89 11.87
CA ASP A 126 -13.75 -25.05 12.79
C ASP A 126 -12.29 -25.56 12.74
N SER A 127 -11.57 -26.01 13.77
CA SER A 127 -11.81 -26.48 15.15
C SER A 127 -10.36 -26.76 15.67
N THR A 128 -9.91 -26.59 16.91
CA THR A 128 -10.35 -27.16 18.19
C THR A 128 -9.53 -26.58 19.35
N GLU A 129 -10.20 -26.37 20.50
CA GLU A 129 -9.74 -26.46 21.90
C GLU A 129 -8.83 -27.70 22.16
N ASP A 130 -8.04 -27.92 23.22
CA ASP A 130 -8.07 -27.50 24.63
C ASP A 130 -6.70 -27.85 25.30
N ALA A 131 -6.56 -27.44 26.58
CA ALA A 131 -5.85 -28.15 27.66
C ALA A 131 -4.43 -27.69 28.09
N ALA A 132 -4.44 -26.73 29.02
CA ALA A 132 -3.99 -26.84 30.41
C ALA A 132 -2.66 -27.57 30.80
N ALA A 133 -1.86 -26.81 31.57
CA ALA A 133 -1.30 -27.14 32.89
C ALA A 133 0.25 -27.24 33.07
N SER A 134 0.69 -26.56 34.14
CA SER A 134 1.79 -26.89 35.07
C SER A 134 3.19 -26.28 34.89
N ALA A 135 3.40 -25.21 35.66
CA ALA A 135 4.55 -24.82 36.50
C ALA A 135 5.89 -25.59 36.43
N LYS A 136 7.01 -24.84 36.39
CA LYS A 136 8.15 -24.94 37.34
C LYS A 136 9.24 -23.84 37.15
N LYS A 137 9.54 -23.16 38.27
CA LYS A 137 10.77 -22.47 38.75
C LYS A 137 12.06 -22.41 37.87
N GLY A 138 12.49 -21.16 37.59
CA GLY A 138 13.85 -20.57 37.78
C GLY A 138 15.05 -21.04 36.91
N PRO A 139 16.19 -20.29 36.85
CA PRO A 139 16.57 -19.14 37.70
C PRO A 139 17.13 -17.88 36.96
N ALA A 140 17.11 -16.77 37.71
CA ALA A 140 18.01 -15.61 37.74
C ALA A 140 18.80 -15.15 36.49
N ARG A 141 18.52 -13.92 36.03
CA ARG A 141 19.54 -13.07 35.38
C ARG A 141 19.50 -11.66 35.97
N ALA A 142 20.69 -11.16 36.28
CA ALA A 142 21.04 -10.00 37.09
C ALA A 142 20.36 -8.66 36.71
N PRO A 143 20.29 -7.69 37.63
CA PRO A 143 19.80 -6.35 37.34
C PRO A 143 20.79 -5.61 36.43
N GLY A 144 20.46 -5.46 35.15
CA GLY A 144 21.09 -4.50 34.26
C GLY A 144 20.69 -3.07 34.65
N PRO A 145 21.58 -2.09 34.56
CA PRO A 145 21.40 -0.77 35.16
C PRO A 145 20.27 0.01 34.48
N LYS A 146 19.49 0.71 35.29
CA LYS A 146 18.64 1.83 34.87
C LYS A 146 19.54 2.88 34.21
N GLN A 147 19.57 2.94 32.89
CA GLN A 147 20.04 4.15 32.22
C GLN A 147 18.87 5.12 32.15
N ALA A 148 18.96 6.11 33.04
CA ALA A 148 18.27 7.38 32.90
C ALA A 148 18.48 7.91 31.48
N ARG A 149 17.41 8.46 30.90
CA ARG A 149 17.53 9.36 29.76
C ARG A 149 18.25 10.61 30.24
N ASP A 150 19.53 10.70 29.95
CA ASP A 150 20.26 11.97 29.91
C ASP A 150 20.00 12.60 28.53
N GLU A 151 19.28 13.72 28.53
CA GLU A 151 19.01 14.58 27.37
C GLU A 151 20.17 15.58 27.13
N ASP A 152 21.41 15.10 26.94
CA ASP A 152 22.53 15.99 26.57
C ASP A 152 23.69 15.25 25.88
N GLY A 153 23.39 14.61 24.74
CA GLY A 153 24.40 14.03 23.86
C GLY A 153 24.56 14.86 22.57
N PRO A 154 25.77 15.17 22.09
CA PRO A 154 25.94 15.87 20.82
C PRO A 154 25.28 15.06 19.69
N PRO A 155 24.64 15.73 18.72
CA PRO A 155 23.91 15.06 17.65
C PRO A 155 24.83 14.10 16.89
N PRO A 156 24.30 12.96 16.38
CA PRO A 156 25.11 12.01 15.65
C PRO A 156 25.84 12.71 14.50
N HIS A 157 27.18 12.68 14.55
CA HIS A 157 28.03 13.37 13.59
C HIS A 157 27.79 12.79 12.20
N ARG A 158 27.16 13.60 11.34
CA ARG A 158 27.04 13.30 9.92
C ARG A 158 28.31 13.83 9.26
N PRO A 159 29.14 12.98 8.64
CA PRO A 159 30.33 13.47 7.94
C PRO A 159 29.90 14.48 6.88
N SER A 160 30.61 15.60 6.85
CA SER A 160 30.45 16.64 5.84
C SER A 160 30.85 16.11 4.46
N ALA A 161 30.43 16.81 3.40
CA ALA A 161 30.74 16.41 2.03
C ALA A 161 32.26 16.32 1.77
N GLU A 162 33.06 17.15 2.45
CA GLU A 162 34.52 17.13 2.35
C GLU A 162 35.14 15.92 3.05
N GLU A 163 34.56 15.46 4.17
CA GLU A 163 35.01 14.27 4.89
C GLU A 163 34.71 12.99 4.10
N LEU A 164 33.55 12.95 3.43
CA LEU A 164 33.19 11.88 2.50
C LEU A 164 34.13 11.83 1.28
N ALA A 165 34.44 12.98 0.69
CA ALA A 165 35.36 13.05 -0.45
C ALA A 165 36.77 12.60 -0.09
N ARG A 166 37.27 12.97 1.09
CA ARG A 166 38.59 12.53 1.57
C ARG A 166 38.64 11.02 1.82
N ALA A 167 37.59 10.46 2.42
CA ALA A 167 37.49 9.02 2.66
C ALA A 167 37.41 8.22 1.34
N GLU A 168 36.72 8.74 0.32
CA GLU A 168 36.65 8.13 -1.01
C GLU A 168 38.01 8.17 -1.73
N GLU A 169 38.75 9.27 -1.62
CA GLU A 169 40.07 9.42 -2.22
C GLU A 169 41.12 8.48 -1.58
N GLU A 170 41.09 8.32 -0.25
CA GLU A 170 41.93 7.34 0.46
C GLU A 170 41.57 5.90 0.08
N TYR A 171 40.28 5.59 -0.07
CA TYR A 171 39.84 4.28 -0.50
C TYR A 171 40.33 3.95 -1.92
N LEU A 172 40.20 4.88 -2.86
CA LEU A 172 40.71 4.72 -4.23
C LEU A 172 42.23 4.56 -4.28
N LYS A 173 42.96 5.26 -3.41
CA LYS A 173 44.42 5.12 -3.29
C LYS A 173 44.81 3.74 -2.75
N SER A 174 44.08 3.24 -1.74
CA SER A 174 44.30 1.89 -1.21
C SER A 174 44.01 0.77 -2.22
N LEU A 175 43.09 1.00 -3.16
CA LEU A 175 42.79 0.10 -4.28
C LEU A 175 43.91 0.10 -5.33
N ARG A 176 44.58 1.23 -5.52
CA ARG A 176 45.67 1.40 -6.48
C ARG A 176 47.01 0.88 -5.97
N ASP A 177 47.23 0.89 -4.65
CA ASP A 177 48.42 0.34 -3.99
C ASP A 177 48.30 -1.15 -3.63
N ARG A 178 47.18 -1.80 -3.98
CA ARG A 178 46.98 -3.23 -3.76
C ARG A 178 47.62 -4.02 -4.91
N PRO A 179 48.63 -4.89 -4.64
CA PRO A 179 49.41 -5.58 -5.68
C PRO A 179 48.60 -6.64 -6.43
#